data_AF-A0ABD3FQ43-F1
#
_entry.id   AF-A0ABD3FQ43-F1
#
_cell.length_a   1.000
_cell.length_b   1.000
_cell.length_c   1.000
_cell.angle_alpha   90.00
_cell.angle_beta   90.00
_cell.angle_gamma   90.00
#
_symmetry.space_group_name_H-M   'P 1'
#
loop_
_entity.id
_entity.type
_entity.pdbx_description
1 polymer ?
#
loop_
_entity_poly.entity_id
_entity_poly.type
_entity_poly.pdbx_seq_one_letter_code
_entity_poly.pdbx_strand_id
1 'polypeptide(L)'
;MMMLKCGSSYTSQHDESTCLKRLKLFAPPYTVFLSAAITLVCVVSSSATVIDPENNAKLVEDWAASTTDAWTKEVRLEWRKKQRCATLVRFRVSKKKKFSDMCSKRDHLGILVKQRLATLKTTASIELEDKSSLKNTRNEVCLLALENDALRTENREMYDKLQVLKRTWSLLHEALMGMSGVQNESSIASNLYEASEKSQWVSHQRPNESGWRVFFPNCEPSFYFHPLTREEFDTIYQTSTDELQLRCEHVEPVGRLFSWTVHHAPSVGGISDSSRVACARFTLRAGCSLQDLDDLVLQSELKWLPLVVIPPSWNTRHRDAVSSQVLQKFETDAYIMVSNIPGATHLRYLHLVRRLPRRSFDGRRSITYTMAIVDTCDNARSGVAEEPQLDVDWAKGGSNTLIVTEVDGETVDVEFEFIAACRDQLLVEQHYVYWAQFVCRWSERIFPPKLLN
;
A
#
# COMPACT_ATOMS: atom_id res chain seq x y z
N MET A 1 -65.08 -19.38 -37.53
CA MET A 1 -66.50 -18.97 -37.45
C MET A 1 -67.21 -19.96 -36.55
N MET A 2 -67.71 -19.54 -35.36
CA MET A 2 -68.48 -20.38 -34.42
C MET A 2 -67.67 -21.64 -33.93
N MET A 3 -67.91 -22.36 -32.83
CA MET A 3 -68.91 -22.45 -31.78
C MET A 3 -68.33 -23.42 -30.69
N LEU A 4 -68.89 -23.36 -29.46
CA LEU A 4 -69.12 -24.46 -28.50
C LEU A 4 -68.02 -25.02 -27.54
N LYS A 5 -68.28 -24.78 -26.24
CA LYS A 5 -68.59 -25.72 -25.13
C LYS A 5 -67.93 -27.12 -25.00
N CYS A 6 -67.55 -27.37 -23.74
CA CYS A 6 -67.65 -28.61 -22.93
C CYS A 6 -66.77 -29.84 -23.23
N GLY A 7 -66.23 -30.43 -22.14
CA GLY A 7 -66.27 -31.88 -21.96
C GLY A 7 -64.96 -32.59 -21.61
N SER A 8 -64.72 -32.75 -20.31
CA SER A 8 -64.27 -33.96 -19.59
C SER A 8 -63.34 -35.01 -20.25
N SER A 9 -62.24 -35.26 -19.52
CA SER A 9 -61.75 -36.56 -18.99
C SER A 9 -60.72 -37.45 -19.72
N TYR A 10 -59.75 -37.91 -18.89
CA TYR A 10 -58.82 -39.06 -18.99
C TYR A 10 -57.74 -38.98 -20.09
N THR A 11 -56.44 -39.26 -19.91
CA THR A 11 -55.70 -40.18 -19.01
C THR A 11 -54.19 -39.80 -18.96
N SER A 12 -53.57 -40.08 -17.81
CA SER A 12 -52.20 -40.62 -17.62
C SER A 12 -50.92 -39.84 -17.99
N GLN A 13 -50.11 -39.66 -16.94
CA GLN A 13 -48.63 -39.80 -16.88
C GLN A 13 -47.71 -38.64 -17.30
N HIS A 14 -46.95 -38.20 -16.28
CA HIS A 14 -45.63 -37.55 -16.30
C HIS A 14 -45.54 -36.10 -16.82
N ASP A 15 -45.41 -35.15 -15.88
CA ASP A 15 -44.12 -34.49 -15.58
C ASP A 15 -44.28 -33.51 -14.39
N GLU A 16 -44.13 -34.00 -13.16
CA GLU A 16 -44.31 -33.23 -11.92
C GLU A 16 -43.09 -32.36 -11.53
N SER A 17 -42.07 -32.25 -12.40
CA SER A 17 -40.83 -31.55 -12.05
C SER A 17 -40.79 -30.05 -12.41
N THR A 18 -41.77 -29.54 -13.17
CA THR A 18 -41.68 -28.20 -13.76
C THR A 18 -42.64 -27.15 -13.15
N CYS A 19 -43.69 -27.56 -12.42
CA CYS A 19 -44.62 -26.62 -11.77
C CYS A 19 -44.16 -26.10 -10.40
N LEU A 20 -43.21 -26.77 -9.73
CA LEU A 20 -42.69 -26.35 -8.41
C LEU A 20 -41.66 -25.20 -8.46
N LYS A 21 -41.24 -24.75 -9.65
CA LYS A 21 -40.27 -23.64 -9.80
C LYS A 21 -40.88 -22.27 -10.12
N ARG A 22 -42.19 -22.16 -10.36
CA ARG A 22 -42.84 -20.85 -10.67
C ARG A 22 -43.81 -20.32 -9.61
N LEU A 23 -44.02 -21.04 -8.51
CA LEU A 23 -44.91 -20.59 -7.42
C LEU A 23 -44.18 -20.09 -6.14
N LYS A 24 -42.85 -19.98 -6.15
CA LYS A 24 -42.08 -19.41 -5.03
C LYS A 24 -41.83 -17.89 -5.11
N LEU A 25 -42.45 -17.18 -6.05
CA LEU A 25 -42.18 -15.75 -6.27
C LEU A 25 -43.30 -14.79 -5.85
N PHE A 26 -44.45 -15.28 -5.39
CA PHE A 26 -45.51 -14.43 -4.84
C PHE A 26 -46.31 -15.21 -3.79
N ALA A 27 -45.80 -15.26 -2.56
CA ALA A 27 -46.62 -15.56 -1.38
C ALA A 27 -46.44 -14.42 -0.36
N PRO A 28 -47.52 -13.73 0.05
CA PRO A 28 -47.44 -12.74 1.11
C PRO A 28 -47.08 -13.40 2.46
N PRO A 29 -46.46 -12.67 3.40
CA PRO A 29 -45.71 -13.24 4.52
C PRO A 29 -46.55 -13.84 5.66
N TYR A 30 -47.86 -14.03 5.47
CA TYR A 30 -48.77 -14.49 6.52
C TYR A 30 -48.67 -16.00 6.83
N THR A 31 -48.11 -16.81 5.91
CA THR A 31 -48.06 -18.27 6.07
C THR A 31 -46.91 -18.77 6.95
N VAL A 32 -45.81 -18.02 7.06
CA VAL A 32 -44.69 -18.39 7.96
C VAL A 32 -45.00 -18.04 9.42
N PHE A 33 -45.82 -17.00 9.64
CA PHE A 33 -46.27 -16.59 10.98
C PHE A 33 -47.16 -17.63 11.65
N LEU A 34 -48.04 -18.32 10.91
CA LEU A 34 -48.91 -19.36 11.47
C LEU A 34 -48.13 -20.60 11.94
N SER A 35 -47.08 -21.01 11.22
CA SER A 35 -46.28 -22.18 11.60
C SER A 35 -45.42 -21.92 12.84
N ALA A 36 -44.83 -20.72 12.97
CA ALA A 36 -44.03 -20.36 14.14
C ALA A 36 -44.90 -20.06 15.38
N ALA A 37 -46.05 -19.40 15.20
CA ALA A 37 -46.99 -19.12 16.29
C ALA A 37 -47.62 -20.40 16.87
N ILE A 38 -47.97 -21.37 16.02
CA ILE A 38 -48.50 -22.67 16.48
C ILE A 38 -47.42 -23.45 17.25
N THR A 39 -46.15 -23.34 16.86
CA THR A 39 -45.05 -24.03 17.56
C THR A 39 -44.78 -23.40 18.93
N LEU A 40 -44.94 -22.08 19.09
CA LEU A 40 -44.76 -21.40 20.38
C LEU A 40 -45.92 -21.67 21.37
N VAL A 41 -47.16 -21.74 20.88
CA VAL A 41 -48.33 -22.08 21.70
C VAL A 41 -48.27 -23.51 22.26
N CYS A 42 -47.65 -24.45 21.51
CA CYS A 42 -47.44 -25.82 21.99
C CYS A 42 -46.35 -25.93 23.06
N VAL A 43 -45.31 -25.08 23.06
CA VAL A 43 -44.23 -25.15 24.06
C VAL A 43 -44.65 -24.54 25.41
N VAL A 44 -45.52 -23.51 25.40
CA VAL A 44 -45.99 -22.86 26.63
C VAL A 44 -47.02 -23.71 27.39
N SER A 45 -47.66 -24.68 26.74
CA SER A 45 -48.68 -25.53 27.38
C SER A 45 -48.12 -26.66 28.26
N SER A 46 -46.80 -26.87 28.31
CA SER A 46 -46.18 -28.01 29.06
C SER A 46 -45.41 -27.62 30.32
N SER A 47 -45.40 -26.34 30.72
CA SER A 47 -44.80 -25.94 32.01
C SER A 47 -45.73 -24.98 32.74
N ALA A 48 -46.55 -25.55 33.63
CA ALA A 48 -47.37 -24.80 34.56
C ALA A 48 -46.48 -24.16 35.64
N THR A 49 -46.04 -22.94 35.38
CA THR A 49 -45.68 -21.99 36.43
C THR A 49 -46.57 -20.77 36.28
N VAL A 50 -47.28 -20.44 37.36
CA VAL A 50 -48.13 -19.26 37.47
C VAL A 50 -47.27 -18.02 37.25
N ILE A 51 -47.33 -17.48 36.04
CA ILE A 51 -46.70 -16.21 35.64
C ILE A 51 -47.83 -15.31 35.15
N ASP A 52 -47.80 -14.08 35.64
CA ASP A 52 -48.77 -13.02 35.41
C ASP A 52 -49.08 -12.83 33.91
N PRO A 53 -50.34 -13.04 33.45
CA PRO A 53 -50.68 -13.03 32.02
C PRO A 53 -50.39 -11.68 31.33
N GLU A 54 -50.35 -10.59 32.07
CA GLU A 54 -50.00 -9.25 31.56
C GLU A 54 -48.51 -9.12 31.17
N ASN A 55 -47.61 -9.80 31.88
CA ASN A 55 -46.17 -9.73 31.59
C ASN A 55 -45.78 -10.55 30.36
N ASN A 56 -46.45 -11.69 30.13
CA ASN A 56 -46.23 -12.48 28.91
C ASN A 56 -46.77 -11.78 27.66
N ALA A 57 -47.89 -11.06 27.77
CA ALA A 57 -48.43 -10.29 26.64
C ALA A 57 -47.47 -9.16 26.22
N LYS A 58 -46.93 -8.40 27.18
CA LYS A 58 -45.94 -7.35 26.90
C LYS A 58 -44.65 -7.88 26.30
N LEU A 59 -44.14 -9.02 26.79
CA LEU A 59 -42.92 -9.63 26.26
C LEU A 59 -43.06 -10.05 24.79
N VAL A 60 -44.26 -10.55 24.42
CA VAL A 60 -44.57 -10.93 23.04
C VAL A 60 -44.73 -9.70 22.15
N GLU A 61 -45.34 -8.62 22.64
CA GLU A 61 -45.44 -7.34 21.92
C GLU A 61 -44.06 -6.70 21.69
N ASP A 62 -43.21 -6.67 22.71
CA ASP A 62 -41.84 -6.12 22.62
C ASP A 62 -40.96 -6.94 21.66
N TRP A 63 -41.08 -8.28 21.70
CA TRP A 63 -40.37 -9.15 20.75
C TRP A 63 -40.85 -8.94 19.31
N ALA A 64 -42.16 -8.81 19.10
CA ALA A 64 -42.74 -8.55 17.79
C ALA A 64 -42.31 -7.17 17.25
N ALA A 65 -42.29 -6.14 18.10
CA ALA A 65 -41.84 -4.80 17.75
C ALA A 65 -40.34 -4.77 17.40
N SER A 66 -39.49 -5.40 18.22
CA SER A 66 -38.04 -5.50 17.99
C SER A 66 -37.72 -6.26 16.71
N THR A 67 -38.40 -7.37 16.46
CA THR A 67 -38.20 -8.18 15.24
C THR A 67 -38.68 -7.43 13.99
N THR A 68 -39.79 -6.69 14.09
CA THR A 68 -40.31 -5.87 12.99
C THR A 68 -39.37 -4.71 12.68
N ASP A 69 -38.80 -4.04 13.68
CA ASP A 69 -37.85 -2.95 13.47
C ASP A 69 -36.52 -3.45 12.87
N ALA A 70 -35.99 -4.57 13.36
CA ALA A 70 -34.80 -5.21 12.80
C ALA A 70 -34.99 -5.60 11.33
N TRP A 71 -36.12 -6.21 10.99
CA TRP A 71 -36.41 -6.60 9.61
C TRP A 71 -36.65 -5.39 8.70
N THR A 72 -37.30 -4.33 9.23
CA THR A 72 -37.49 -3.06 8.51
C THR A 72 -36.15 -2.38 8.19
N LYS A 73 -35.20 -2.42 9.12
CA LYS A 73 -33.83 -1.92 8.90
C LYS A 73 -33.11 -2.71 7.81
N GLU A 74 -33.20 -4.04 7.85
CA GLU A 74 -32.57 -4.91 6.85
C GLU A 74 -33.12 -4.68 5.44
N VAL A 75 -34.45 -4.62 5.30
CA VAL A 75 -35.11 -4.35 4.02
C VAL A 75 -34.73 -2.97 3.47
N ARG A 76 -34.63 -1.95 4.33
CA ARG A 76 -34.16 -0.61 3.92
C ARG A 76 -32.71 -0.64 3.44
N LEU A 77 -31.85 -1.44 4.07
CA LEU A 77 -30.43 -1.55 3.72
C LEU A 77 -30.25 -2.25 2.36
N GLU A 78 -30.93 -3.37 2.14
CA GLU A 78 -30.92 -4.07 0.86
C GLU A 78 -31.53 -3.25 -0.28
N TRP A 79 -32.59 -2.48 -0.01
CA TRP A 79 -33.15 -1.54 -0.99
C TRP A 79 -32.13 -0.45 -1.39
N ARG A 80 -31.41 0.15 -0.41
CA ARG A 80 -30.35 1.13 -0.68
C ARG A 80 -29.19 0.54 -1.48
N LYS A 81 -28.77 -0.69 -1.15
CA LYS A 81 -27.70 -1.40 -1.86
C LYS A 81 -28.08 -1.66 -3.31
N LYS A 82 -29.31 -2.14 -3.56
CA LYS A 82 -29.84 -2.35 -4.91
C LYS A 82 -29.91 -1.04 -5.71
N GLN A 83 -30.33 0.05 -5.08
CA GLN A 83 -30.36 1.38 -5.69
C GLN A 83 -28.95 1.88 -6.05
N ARG A 84 -27.97 1.71 -5.16
CA ARG A 84 -26.56 2.08 -5.40
C ARG A 84 -25.96 1.27 -6.54
N CYS A 85 -26.20 -0.04 -6.59
CA CYS A 85 -25.78 -0.90 -7.70
C CYS A 85 -26.37 -0.43 -9.04
N ALA A 86 -27.67 -0.12 -9.08
CA ALA A 86 -28.32 0.39 -10.28
C ALA A 86 -27.70 1.72 -10.78
N THR A 87 -27.40 2.64 -9.86
CA THR A 87 -26.74 3.92 -10.17
C THR A 87 -25.33 3.70 -10.73
N LEU A 88 -24.54 2.82 -10.12
CA LEU A 88 -23.18 2.51 -10.59
C LEU A 88 -23.18 1.86 -11.98
N VAL A 89 -24.13 0.98 -12.27
CA VAL A 89 -24.29 0.39 -13.61
C VAL A 89 -24.61 1.47 -14.64
N ARG A 90 -25.55 2.39 -14.35
CA ARG A 90 -25.86 3.52 -15.25
C ARG A 90 -24.64 4.41 -15.48
N PHE A 91 -23.87 4.69 -14.43
CA PHE A 91 -22.64 5.48 -14.53
C PHE A 91 -21.59 4.80 -15.43
N ARG A 92 -21.36 3.48 -15.24
CA ARG A 92 -20.43 2.70 -16.07
C ARG A 92 -20.83 2.68 -17.53
N VAL A 93 -22.12 2.48 -17.83
CA VAL A 93 -22.65 2.52 -19.19
C VAL A 93 -22.46 3.92 -19.80
N SER A 94 -22.74 4.99 -19.06
CA SER A 94 -22.55 6.37 -19.51
C SER A 94 -21.08 6.68 -19.82
N LYS A 95 -20.15 6.29 -18.93
CA LYS A 95 -18.70 6.45 -19.14
C LYS A 95 -18.22 5.66 -20.35
N LYS A 96 -18.65 4.41 -20.53
CA LYS A 96 -18.30 3.57 -21.68
C LYS A 96 -18.78 4.19 -22.99
N LYS A 97 -20.02 4.72 -23.01
CA LYS A 97 -20.56 5.44 -24.18
C LYS A 97 -19.74 6.68 -24.52
N LYS A 98 -19.48 7.56 -23.53
CA LYS A 98 -18.65 8.76 -23.71
C LYS A 98 -17.26 8.42 -24.26
N PHE A 99 -16.65 7.35 -23.76
CA PHE A 99 -15.35 6.90 -24.25
C PHE A 99 -15.42 6.43 -25.71
N SER A 100 -16.43 5.62 -26.06
CA SER A 100 -16.68 5.20 -27.44
C SER A 100 -16.86 6.40 -28.38
N ASP A 101 -17.65 7.40 -27.96
CA ASP A 101 -17.90 8.62 -28.74
C ASP A 101 -16.59 9.41 -28.97
N MET A 102 -15.73 9.52 -27.95
CA MET A 102 -14.42 10.16 -28.07
C MET A 102 -13.49 9.40 -29.03
N CYS A 103 -13.48 8.06 -28.99
CA CYS A 103 -12.71 7.24 -29.93
C CYS A 103 -13.18 7.45 -31.37
N SER A 104 -14.50 7.38 -31.63
CA SER A 104 -15.05 7.64 -32.97
C SER A 104 -14.74 9.05 -33.46
N LYS A 105 -14.81 10.06 -32.58
CA LYS A 105 -14.44 11.44 -32.93
C LYS A 105 -12.96 11.58 -33.26
N ARG A 106 -12.07 10.95 -32.49
CA ARG A 106 -10.63 10.91 -32.77
C ARG A 106 -10.37 10.30 -34.14
N ASP A 107 -11.00 9.17 -34.43
CA ASP A 107 -10.78 8.45 -35.69
C ASP A 107 -11.29 9.27 -36.88
N HIS A 108 -12.45 9.92 -36.74
CA HIS A 108 -12.98 10.85 -37.74
C HIS A 108 -12.06 12.06 -37.97
N LEU A 109 -11.56 12.70 -36.91
CA LEU A 109 -10.59 13.79 -37.00
C LEU A 109 -9.29 13.32 -37.67
N GLY A 110 -8.84 12.10 -37.37
CA GLY A 110 -7.68 11.49 -38.03
C GLY A 110 -7.87 11.34 -39.54
N ILE A 111 -9.07 10.97 -39.99
CA ILE A 111 -9.40 10.91 -41.41
C ILE A 111 -9.41 12.31 -42.04
N LEU A 112 -10.03 13.30 -41.37
CA LEU A 112 -10.07 14.68 -41.87
C LEU A 112 -8.68 15.30 -42.01
N VAL A 113 -7.78 15.05 -41.05
CA VAL A 113 -6.38 15.51 -41.14
C VAL A 113 -5.67 14.87 -42.33
N LYS A 114 -5.83 13.55 -42.52
CA LYS A 114 -5.25 12.86 -43.68
C LYS A 114 -5.79 13.41 -45.01
N GLN A 115 -7.08 13.69 -45.10
CA GLN A 115 -7.70 14.30 -46.27
C GLN A 115 -7.14 15.70 -46.53
N ARG A 116 -7.07 16.57 -45.51
CA ARG A 116 -6.48 17.92 -45.66
C ARG A 116 -5.01 17.88 -46.06
N LEU A 117 -4.23 16.96 -45.49
CA LEU A 117 -2.83 16.75 -45.89
C LEU A 117 -2.71 16.29 -47.34
N ALA A 118 -3.62 15.43 -47.80
CA ALA A 118 -3.66 15.01 -49.21
C ALA A 118 -4.03 16.18 -50.13
N THR A 119 -5.04 16.99 -49.77
CA THR A 119 -5.42 18.20 -50.53
C THR A 119 -4.27 19.20 -50.59
N LEU A 120 -3.59 19.47 -49.46
CA LEU A 120 -2.41 20.34 -49.41
C LEU A 120 -1.24 19.81 -50.24
N LYS A 121 -1.03 18.49 -50.26
CA LYS A 121 -0.02 17.86 -51.15
C LYS A 121 -0.36 18.03 -52.62
N THR A 122 -1.64 17.96 -53.00
CA THR A 122 -2.10 18.18 -54.37
C THR A 122 -2.04 19.65 -54.77
N THR A 123 -2.49 20.59 -53.92
CA THR A 123 -2.40 22.04 -54.21
C THR A 123 -0.94 22.51 -54.27
N ALA A 124 -0.09 22.01 -53.38
CA ALA A 124 1.36 22.27 -53.42
C ALA A 124 2.09 21.53 -54.58
N SER A 125 1.40 20.69 -55.34
CA SER A 125 1.92 20.11 -56.59
C SER A 125 1.41 20.87 -57.83
N ILE A 126 0.35 21.68 -57.69
CA ILE A 126 -0.21 22.55 -58.74
C ILE A 126 0.44 23.94 -58.70
N GLU A 127 0.83 24.45 -57.53
CA GLU A 127 1.50 25.76 -57.35
C GLU A 127 3.03 25.72 -57.57
N LEU A 128 3.50 24.91 -58.51
CA LEU A 128 4.93 24.76 -58.78
C LEU A 128 5.39 25.73 -59.86
N GLU A 129 5.27 27.03 -59.59
CA GLU A 129 6.00 28.07 -60.34
C GLU A 129 6.63 29.18 -59.50
N ASP A 130 6.62 29.14 -58.15
CA ASP A 130 7.41 30.15 -57.42
C ASP A 130 8.02 29.71 -56.07
N LYS A 131 9.32 30.04 -55.96
CA LYS A 131 10.18 30.19 -54.77
C LYS A 131 10.79 28.95 -54.09
N SER A 132 12.12 28.89 -54.24
CA SER A 132 13.10 27.98 -53.63
C SER A 132 13.01 27.80 -52.10
N SER A 133 12.43 28.74 -51.37
CA SER A 133 12.27 28.67 -49.90
C SER A 133 11.24 27.62 -49.44
N LEU A 134 10.19 27.36 -50.22
CA LEU A 134 9.16 26.36 -49.90
C LEU A 134 9.64 24.92 -50.14
N LYS A 135 10.55 24.72 -51.10
CA LYS A 135 11.19 23.42 -51.37
C LYS A 135 12.05 22.94 -50.20
N ASN A 136 12.80 23.84 -49.55
CA ASN A 136 13.63 23.49 -48.40
C ASN A 136 12.78 23.07 -47.19
N THR A 137 11.78 23.86 -46.84
CA THR A 137 10.86 23.54 -45.74
C THR A 137 10.08 22.24 -45.99
N ARG A 138 9.68 21.97 -47.23
CA ARG A 138 9.01 20.71 -47.62
C ARG A 138 9.93 19.50 -47.49
N ASN A 139 11.19 19.65 -47.87
CA ASN A 139 12.17 18.57 -47.74
C ASN A 139 12.47 18.27 -46.26
N GLU A 140 12.60 19.28 -45.41
CA GLU A 140 12.77 19.11 -43.96
C GLU A 140 11.57 18.42 -43.31
N VAL A 141 10.34 18.83 -43.65
CA VAL A 141 9.12 18.18 -43.13
C VAL A 141 9.01 16.72 -43.60
N CYS A 142 9.42 16.42 -44.83
CA CYS A 142 9.48 15.03 -45.31
C CYS A 142 10.54 14.21 -44.58
N LEU A 143 11.72 14.77 -44.30
CA LEU A 143 12.78 14.09 -43.54
C LEU A 143 12.33 13.82 -42.10
N LEU A 144 11.74 14.81 -41.42
CA LEU A 144 11.18 14.65 -40.09
C LEU A 144 10.04 13.63 -40.04
N ALA A 145 9.22 13.55 -41.10
CA ALA A 145 8.17 12.54 -41.19
C ALA A 145 8.74 11.12 -41.32
N LEU A 146 9.80 10.94 -42.12
CA LEU A 146 10.51 9.67 -42.25
C LEU A 146 11.20 9.26 -40.95
N GLU A 147 11.84 10.21 -40.27
CA GLU A 147 12.45 10.00 -38.96
C GLU A 147 11.41 9.64 -37.90
N ASN A 148 10.27 10.33 -37.88
CA ASN A 148 9.18 10.00 -36.96
C ASN A 148 8.61 8.60 -37.20
N ASP A 149 8.47 8.20 -38.47
CA ASP A 149 8.01 6.86 -38.81
C ASP A 149 9.06 5.79 -38.45
N ALA A 150 10.36 6.07 -38.61
CA ALA A 150 11.45 5.21 -38.13
C ALA A 150 11.41 5.04 -36.60
N LEU A 151 11.24 6.14 -35.86
CA LEU A 151 11.10 6.12 -34.39
C LEU A 151 9.83 5.40 -33.94
N ARG A 152 8.74 5.45 -34.72
CA ARG A 152 7.52 4.68 -34.43
C ARG A 152 7.73 3.18 -34.65
N THR A 153 8.48 2.80 -35.68
CA THR A 153 8.82 1.39 -35.90
C THR A 153 9.74 0.86 -34.80
N GLU A 154 10.77 1.61 -34.42
CA GLU A 154 11.68 1.23 -33.35
C GLU A 154 10.96 1.12 -32.00
N ASN A 155 10.10 2.09 -31.68
CA ASN A 155 9.25 2.02 -30.48
C ASN A 155 8.36 0.77 -30.50
N ARG A 156 7.76 0.42 -31.65
CA ARG A 156 6.95 -0.80 -31.75
C ARG A 156 7.78 -2.05 -31.52
N GLU A 157 8.96 -2.15 -32.12
CA GLU A 157 9.88 -3.27 -31.89
C GLU A 157 10.30 -3.38 -30.42
N MET A 158 10.56 -2.25 -29.76
CA MET A 158 10.83 -2.19 -28.32
C MET A 158 9.63 -2.71 -27.50
N TYR A 159 8.41 -2.28 -27.84
CA TYR A 159 7.19 -2.78 -27.20
C TYR A 159 7.00 -4.28 -27.41
N ASP A 160 7.27 -4.79 -28.61
CA ASP A 160 7.18 -6.22 -28.91
C ASP A 160 8.23 -7.02 -28.13
N LYS A 161 9.48 -6.53 -28.04
CA LYS A 161 10.54 -7.11 -27.19
C LYS A 161 10.14 -7.13 -25.72
N LEU A 162 9.58 -6.03 -25.21
CA LEU A 162 9.07 -5.95 -23.84
C LEU A 162 7.91 -6.91 -23.58
N GLN A 163 7.01 -7.10 -24.55
CA GLN A 163 5.94 -8.09 -24.42
C GLN A 163 6.48 -9.52 -24.42
N VAL A 164 7.48 -9.82 -25.26
CA VAL A 164 8.16 -11.13 -25.25
C VAL A 164 8.81 -11.36 -23.90
N LEU A 165 9.56 -10.40 -23.36
CA LEU A 165 10.18 -10.49 -22.03
C LEU A 165 9.14 -10.64 -20.92
N LYS A 166 8.03 -9.91 -20.99
CA LYS A 166 6.93 -10.05 -20.03
C LYS A 166 6.32 -11.45 -20.09
N ARG A 167 6.16 -12.01 -21.29
CA ARG A 167 5.64 -13.36 -21.50
C ARG A 167 6.62 -14.43 -21.03
N THR A 168 7.93 -14.29 -21.31
CA THR A 168 8.94 -15.24 -20.80
C THR A 168 9.02 -15.17 -19.28
N TRP A 169 8.94 -13.98 -18.70
CA TRP A 169 8.87 -13.80 -17.25
C TRP A 169 7.62 -14.46 -16.65
N SER A 170 6.45 -14.29 -17.27
CA SER A 170 5.22 -14.97 -16.84
C SER A 170 5.35 -16.49 -16.92
N LEU A 171 5.94 -17.04 -18.00
CA LEU A 171 6.14 -18.48 -18.15
C LEU A 171 7.17 -19.03 -17.15
N LEU A 172 8.23 -18.28 -16.85
CA LEU A 172 9.20 -18.64 -15.80
C LEU A 172 8.55 -18.61 -14.42
N HIS A 173 7.74 -17.59 -14.14
CA HIS A 173 7.01 -17.48 -12.88
C HIS A 173 5.98 -18.61 -12.72
N GLU A 174 5.26 -18.96 -13.78
CA GLU A 174 4.29 -20.07 -13.80
C GLU A 174 5.00 -21.43 -13.64
N ALA A 175 6.16 -21.62 -14.26
CA ALA A 175 7.00 -22.81 -14.07
C ALA A 175 7.58 -22.91 -12.66
N LEU A 176 8.00 -21.78 -12.06
CA LEU A 176 8.52 -21.72 -10.69
C LEU A 176 7.42 -22.01 -9.65
N MET A 177 6.21 -21.49 -9.87
CA MET A 177 5.04 -21.76 -9.04
C MET A 177 4.51 -23.19 -9.21
N GLY A 178 4.66 -23.79 -10.39
CA GLY A 178 4.35 -25.21 -10.65
C GLY A 178 5.31 -26.18 -9.95
N MET A 179 6.51 -25.74 -9.57
CA MET A 179 7.50 -26.55 -8.84
C MET A 179 7.39 -26.43 -7.31
N SER A 180 6.74 -25.38 -6.80
CA SER A 180 6.56 -25.16 -5.35
C SER A 180 5.23 -25.75 -4.87
N GLY A 181 5.08 -27.07 -5.01
CA GLY A 181 4.03 -27.81 -4.33
C GLY A 181 4.37 -28.01 -2.86
N VAL A 182 3.69 -27.26 -1.99
CA VAL A 182 3.39 -27.61 -0.58
C VAL A 182 4.57 -27.59 0.42
N GLN A 183 4.64 -26.47 1.16
CA GLN A 183 5.00 -26.28 2.58
C GLN A 183 6.22 -25.39 2.92
N ASN A 184 5.92 -24.48 3.87
CA ASN A 184 6.78 -23.74 4.79
C ASN A 184 7.71 -22.67 4.23
N GLU A 185 7.16 -21.48 4.01
CA GLU A 185 7.92 -20.23 3.96
C GLU A 185 8.43 -19.85 5.37
N SER A 186 9.42 -20.58 5.86
CA SER A 186 10.30 -20.05 6.90
C SER A 186 11.31 -19.10 6.24
N SER A 187 11.19 -17.81 6.54
CA SER A 187 12.27 -16.81 6.58
C SER A 187 13.45 -17.06 5.60
N ILE A 188 13.25 -16.78 4.31
CA ILE A 188 14.41 -16.49 3.46
C ILE A 188 14.78 -15.04 3.75
N ALA A 189 15.92 -14.86 4.41
CA ALA A 189 16.59 -13.58 4.57
C ALA A 189 16.56 -12.79 3.24
N SER A 190 15.80 -11.70 3.19
CA SER A 190 15.71 -10.84 2.01
C SER A 190 16.14 -9.42 2.35
N ASN A 191 16.94 -8.83 1.45
CA ASN A 191 17.26 -7.40 1.46
C ASN A 191 16.06 -6.58 0.96
N LEU A 192 16.20 -5.25 1.02
CA LEU A 192 15.13 -4.31 0.64
C LEU A 192 14.67 -4.49 -0.82
N TYR A 193 15.60 -4.68 -1.75
CA TYR A 193 15.27 -4.82 -3.18
C TYR A 193 14.51 -6.11 -3.45
N GLU A 194 14.98 -7.25 -2.93
CA GLU A 194 14.29 -8.53 -3.05
C GLU A 194 12.90 -8.51 -2.40
N ALA A 195 12.79 -7.91 -1.21
CA ALA A 195 11.51 -7.75 -0.54
C ALA A 195 10.56 -6.84 -1.34
N SER A 196 11.08 -5.85 -2.05
CA SER A 196 10.29 -4.98 -2.91
C SER A 196 9.74 -5.70 -4.14
N GLU A 197 10.49 -6.64 -4.72
CA GLU A 197 10.04 -7.45 -5.86
C GLU A 197 8.95 -8.45 -5.47
N LYS A 198 9.02 -8.98 -4.24
CA LYS A 198 8.02 -9.87 -3.65
C LYS A 198 6.81 -9.14 -3.05
N SER A 199 6.82 -7.80 -3.02
CA SER A 199 5.78 -7.00 -2.38
C SER A 199 4.42 -7.14 -3.08
N GLN A 200 3.34 -7.18 -2.29
CA GLN A 200 1.96 -7.14 -2.80
C GLN A 200 1.69 -5.93 -3.72
N TRP A 201 2.43 -4.83 -3.57
CA TRP A 201 2.37 -3.69 -4.50
C TRP A 201 2.56 -4.10 -5.94
N VAL A 202 3.55 -4.97 -6.21
CA VAL A 202 3.88 -5.43 -7.55
C VAL A 202 2.80 -6.39 -8.07
N SER A 203 2.25 -7.23 -7.20
CA SER A 203 1.23 -8.21 -7.56
C SER A 203 -0.20 -7.65 -7.67
N HIS A 204 -0.50 -6.51 -7.03
CA HIS A 204 -1.86 -5.99 -6.85
C HIS A 204 -2.03 -4.52 -7.28
N GLN A 205 -1.23 -4.01 -8.23
CA GLN A 205 -1.55 -2.75 -8.94
C GLN A 205 -2.85 -2.91 -9.75
N ARG A 206 -3.99 -2.89 -9.06
CA ARG A 206 -5.33 -2.88 -9.64
C ARG A 206 -5.75 -1.43 -9.83
N PRO A 207 -6.03 -0.96 -11.06
CA PRO A 207 -6.30 0.45 -11.34
C PRO A 207 -7.51 1.09 -10.63
N ASN A 208 -8.30 0.31 -9.87
CA ASN A 208 -9.59 0.73 -9.31
C ASN A 208 -9.70 0.53 -7.79
N GLU A 209 -8.65 0.08 -7.11
CA GLU A 209 -8.66 -0.12 -5.65
C GLU A 209 -7.88 1.02 -4.98
N SER A 210 -8.43 1.58 -3.90
CA SER A 210 -7.82 2.70 -3.14
C SER A 210 -6.68 2.27 -2.23
N GLY A 211 -6.38 0.97 -2.17
CA GLY A 211 -5.43 0.37 -1.24
C GLY A 211 -5.68 -1.13 -1.10
N TRP A 212 -4.96 -1.77 -0.18
CA TRP A 212 -5.10 -3.21 0.09
C TRP A 212 -4.92 -3.52 1.57
N ARG A 213 -5.35 -4.71 1.99
CA ARG A 213 -5.20 -5.20 3.36
C ARG A 213 -3.82 -5.85 3.52
N VAL A 214 -3.07 -5.37 4.49
CA VAL A 214 -1.76 -5.90 4.87
C VAL A 214 -1.93 -6.94 5.96
N PHE A 215 -1.35 -8.11 5.76
CA PHE A 215 -1.36 -9.22 6.71
C PHE A 215 0.04 -9.44 7.28
N PHE A 216 0.11 -9.88 8.53
CA PHE A 216 1.36 -10.20 9.20
C PHE A 216 1.49 -11.71 9.39
N PRO A 217 2.73 -12.24 9.43
CA PRO A 217 2.98 -13.68 9.37
C PRO A 217 2.55 -14.44 10.63
N ASN A 218 2.46 -13.79 11.80
CA ASN A 218 2.13 -14.45 13.07
C ASN A 218 0.67 -14.23 13.47
N CYS A 219 -0.22 -14.09 12.48
CA CYS A 219 -1.65 -13.84 12.68
C CYS A 219 -1.96 -12.56 13.47
N GLU A 220 -1.06 -11.58 13.49
CA GLU A 220 -1.33 -10.28 14.10
C GLU A 220 -2.45 -9.55 13.35
N PRO A 221 -3.18 -8.62 14.02
CA PRO A 221 -4.28 -7.91 13.39
C PRO A 221 -3.89 -7.25 12.07
N SER A 222 -4.57 -7.58 10.98
CA SER A 222 -4.35 -6.91 9.68
C SER A 222 -4.82 -5.46 9.71
N PHE A 223 -4.33 -4.63 8.79
CA PHE A 223 -4.85 -3.27 8.58
C PHE A 223 -4.99 -2.96 7.10
N TYR A 224 -5.85 -1.99 6.76
CA TYR A 224 -6.00 -1.51 5.39
C TYR A 224 -5.03 -0.34 5.10
N PHE A 225 -4.12 -0.55 4.15
CA PHE A 225 -3.13 0.44 3.72
C PHE A 225 -3.60 1.23 2.50
N HIS A 226 -3.49 2.55 2.58
CA HIS A 226 -3.68 3.48 1.47
C HIS A 226 -2.32 3.92 0.90
N PRO A 227 -2.06 3.67 -0.39
CA PRO A 227 -0.83 4.09 -1.06
C PRO A 227 -0.65 5.59 -1.00
N LEU A 228 0.59 6.01 -0.77
CA LEU A 228 0.97 7.41 -0.79
C LEU A 228 1.13 7.91 -2.22
N THR A 229 0.82 9.17 -2.43
CA THR A 229 1.19 9.91 -3.63
C THR A 229 2.68 10.29 -3.58
N ARG A 230 3.25 10.64 -4.74
CA ARG A 230 4.64 11.12 -4.81
C ARG A 230 4.84 12.41 -4.01
N GLU A 231 3.85 13.30 -4.08
CA GLU A 231 3.86 14.59 -3.38
C GLU A 231 3.87 14.41 -1.86
N GLU A 232 3.05 13.49 -1.33
CA GLU A 232 3.08 13.13 0.09
C GLU A 232 4.43 12.56 0.50
N PHE A 233 4.97 11.62 -0.28
CA PHE A 233 6.28 11.01 -0.01
C PHE A 233 7.38 12.08 0.08
N ASP A 234 7.45 12.98 -0.90
CA ASP A 234 8.47 14.03 -0.93
C ASP A 234 8.29 15.05 0.20
N THR A 235 7.05 15.41 0.51
CA THR A 235 6.75 16.34 1.61
C THR A 235 7.21 15.76 2.95
N ILE A 236 6.92 14.48 3.21
CA ILE A 236 7.34 13.81 4.45
C ILE A 236 8.87 13.66 4.49
N TYR A 237 9.49 13.30 3.38
CA TYR A 237 10.95 13.21 3.29
C TYR A 237 11.63 14.56 3.58
N GLN A 238 11.13 15.66 3.00
CA GLN A 238 11.66 17.00 3.26
C GLN A 238 11.45 17.40 4.72
N THR A 239 10.21 17.29 5.23
CA THR A 239 9.88 17.65 6.61
C THR A 239 10.74 16.88 7.62
N SER A 240 10.92 15.57 7.43
CA SER A 240 11.74 14.75 8.33
C SER A 240 13.23 15.10 8.27
N THR A 241 13.74 15.47 7.09
CA THR A 241 15.14 15.92 6.94
C THR A 241 15.36 17.28 7.62
N ASP A 242 14.41 18.21 7.45
CA ASP A 242 14.46 19.53 8.08
C ASP A 242 14.36 19.44 9.61
N GLU A 243 13.48 18.58 10.13
CA GLU A 243 13.35 18.30 11.56
C GLU A 243 14.63 17.69 12.17
N LEU A 244 15.27 16.77 11.44
CA LEU A 244 16.55 16.17 11.85
C LEU A 244 17.64 17.23 11.97
N GLN A 245 17.81 18.05 10.94
CA GLN A 245 18.78 19.13 10.93
C GLN A 245 18.55 20.10 12.09
N LEU A 246 17.32 20.60 12.25
CA LEU A 246 16.99 21.58 13.28
C LEU A 246 17.26 21.06 14.70
N ARG A 247 16.93 19.79 14.97
CA ARG A 247 17.07 19.21 16.33
C ARG A 247 18.47 18.74 16.66
N CYS A 248 19.23 18.28 15.67
CA CYS A 248 20.54 17.69 15.91
C CYS A 248 21.72 18.64 15.61
N GLU A 249 21.46 19.87 15.09
CA GLU A 249 22.45 20.94 14.89
C GLU A 249 23.13 21.42 16.20
N HIS A 250 22.39 21.48 17.31
CA HIS A 250 22.86 22.06 18.58
C HIS A 250 23.30 21.02 19.62
N VAL A 251 23.66 19.82 19.18
CA VAL A 251 23.94 18.72 20.10
C VAL A 251 25.43 18.58 20.39
N GLU A 252 25.81 18.97 21.62
CA GLU A 252 27.17 18.87 22.13
C GLU A 252 27.64 17.40 22.28
N PRO A 253 28.94 17.13 22.08
CA PRO A 253 29.51 15.81 22.29
C PRO A 253 29.49 15.46 23.78
N VAL A 254 28.96 14.29 24.10
CA VAL A 254 28.86 13.78 25.48
C VAL A 254 29.96 12.77 25.79
N GLY A 255 30.49 12.08 24.78
CA GLY A 255 31.60 11.17 25.01
C GLY A 255 31.98 10.36 23.78
N ARG A 256 32.75 9.30 24.02
CA ARG A 256 33.15 8.32 23.00
C ARG A 256 32.72 6.91 23.39
N LEU A 257 32.27 6.13 22.41
CA LEU A 257 31.84 4.75 22.57
C LEU A 257 32.36 3.91 21.40
N PHE A 258 33.30 2.99 21.63
CA PHE A 258 33.87 2.14 20.57
C PHE A 258 34.25 2.92 19.29
N SER A 259 35.02 4.00 19.45
CA SER A 259 35.44 4.93 18.39
C SER A 259 34.35 5.85 17.83
N TRP A 260 33.08 5.66 18.17
CA TRP A 260 32.02 6.62 17.87
C TRP A 260 32.12 7.83 18.79
N THR A 261 31.99 9.03 18.23
CA THR A 261 31.71 10.24 19.02
C THR A 261 30.21 10.36 19.19
N VAL A 262 29.75 10.44 20.42
CA VAL A 262 28.33 10.42 20.78
C VAL A 262 27.89 11.82 21.15
N HIS A 263 26.85 12.29 20.49
CA HIS A 263 26.15 13.53 20.72
C HIS A 263 24.71 13.17 21.11
N HIS A 264 24.16 13.69 22.19
CA HIS A 264 22.72 13.57 22.42
C HIS A 264 22.12 14.82 23.05
N ALA A 265 20.91 15.17 22.64
CA ALA A 265 20.25 16.36 23.16
C ALA A 265 19.81 16.09 24.61
N PRO A 266 19.98 17.05 25.55
CA PRO A 266 19.29 16.99 26.83
C PRO A 266 17.79 16.82 26.58
N SER A 267 17.08 16.08 27.43
CA SER A 267 15.64 15.85 27.25
C SER A 267 14.85 17.15 27.41
N VAL A 268 14.71 17.92 26.33
CA VAL A 268 13.90 19.14 26.30
C VAL A 268 12.44 18.74 26.10
N GLY A 269 11.56 19.20 26.98
CA GLY A 269 10.11 19.03 26.82
C GLY A 269 9.64 19.70 25.53
N GLY A 270 8.82 18.99 24.73
CA GLY A 270 8.21 19.56 23.54
C GLY A 270 7.41 20.82 23.90
N ILE A 271 7.61 21.90 23.14
CA ILE A 271 7.03 23.22 23.43
C ILE A 271 5.49 23.26 23.26
N SER A 272 4.85 22.22 22.72
CA SER A 272 3.38 22.22 22.56
C SER A 272 2.67 20.87 22.61
N ASP A 273 3.38 19.75 22.76
CA ASP A 273 2.78 18.43 22.90
C ASP A 273 3.39 17.72 24.10
N SER A 274 2.59 16.98 24.86
CA SER A 274 3.00 16.21 26.04
C SER A 274 4.01 15.07 25.77
N SER A 275 4.60 15.03 24.56
CA SER A 275 5.63 14.09 24.14
C SER A 275 7.03 14.66 24.34
N ARG A 276 7.93 13.81 24.85
CA ARG A 276 9.37 14.06 24.90
C ARG A 276 9.99 13.58 23.59
N VAL A 277 11.09 14.17 23.18
CA VAL A 277 11.82 13.72 21.98
C VAL A 277 13.24 13.36 22.37
N ALA A 278 13.65 12.16 21.99
CA ALA A 278 15.05 11.76 22.04
C ALA A 278 15.70 12.15 20.70
N CYS A 279 16.83 12.89 20.72
CA CYS A 279 17.74 13.02 19.57
C CYS A 279 19.14 12.57 19.99
N ALA A 280 19.77 11.75 19.16
CA ALA A 280 21.19 11.43 19.26
C ALA A 280 21.85 11.42 17.89
N ARG A 281 23.12 11.83 17.87
CA ARG A 281 24.01 11.75 16.72
C ARG A 281 25.26 10.96 17.07
N PHE A 282 25.68 10.07 16.19
CA PHE A 282 26.87 9.26 16.33
C PHE A 282 27.74 9.47 15.10
N THR A 283 29.00 9.86 15.30
CA THR A 283 29.95 10.08 14.20
C THR A 283 31.17 9.17 14.32
N LEU A 284 31.64 8.65 13.20
CA LEU A 284 32.81 7.77 13.10
C LEU A 284 33.53 8.00 11.78
N ARG A 285 34.86 8.08 11.82
CA ARG A 285 35.68 7.94 10.61
C ARG A 285 36.05 6.48 10.40
N ALA A 286 35.71 5.96 9.23
CA ALA A 286 35.85 4.57 8.84
C ALA A 286 36.95 4.40 7.80
N GLY A 287 37.81 3.39 7.97
CA GLY A 287 38.79 2.98 6.96
C GLY A 287 38.20 1.98 5.95
N CYS A 288 37.21 2.41 5.18
CA CYS A 288 36.63 1.67 4.05
C CYS A 288 36.22 2.63 2.94
N SER A 289 36.06 2.13 1.72
CA SER A 289 35.56 2.97 0.61
C SER A 289 34.05 3.24 0.76
N LEU A 290 33.59 4.33 0.12
CA LEU A 290 32.15 4.65 0.05
C LEU A 290 31.34 3.53 -0.62
N GLN A 291 31.91 2.87 -1.63
CA GLN A 291 31.25 1.81 -2.38
C GLN A 291 31.07 0.55 -1.52
N ASP A 292 32.11 0.14 -0.78
CA ASP A 292 32.04 -1.05 0.07
C ASP A 292 30.96 -0.91 1.16
N LEU A 293 30.88 0.28 1.77
CA LEU A 293 29.88 0.55 2.79
C LEU A 293 28.47 0.62 2.18
N ASP A 294 28.31 1.23 1.01
CA ASP A 294 27.03 1.26 0.31
C ASP A 294 26.55 -0.15 -0.03
N ASP A 295 27.41 -0.97 -0.64
CA ASP A 295 27.10 -2.35 -0.98
C ASP A 295 26.70 -3.17 0.26
N LEU A 296 27.38 -2.96 1.39
CA LEU A 296 27.01 -3.56 2.67
C LEU A 296 25.59 -3.19 3.11
N VAL A 297 25.22 -1.90 3.00
CA VAL A 297 23.87 -1.43 3.34
C VAL A 297 22.83 -2.00 2.38
N LEU A 298 23.11 -2.03 1.08
CA LEU A 298 22.19 -2.55 0.06
C LEU A 298 21.95 -4.05 0.19
N GLN A 299 22.98 -4.82 0.57
CA GLN A 299 22.91 -6.26 0.76
C GLN A 299 22.38 -6.67 2.14
N SER A 300 22.23 -5.71 3.06
CA SER A 300 21.72 -5.98 4.41
C SER A 300 20.27 -6.47 4.38
N GLU A 301 19.99 -7.56 5.10
CA GLU A 301 18.62 -8.01 5.33
C GLU A 301 17.80 -6.93 6.05
N LEU A 302 16.47 -6.92 5.83
CA LEU A 302 15.56 -5.97 6.49
C LEU A 302 15.69 -5.97 8.02
N LYS A 303 15.96 -7.13 8.63
CA LYS A 303 16.13 -7.25 10.09
C LYS A 303 17.36 -6.51 10.63
N TRP A 304 18.23 -5.99 9.76
CA TRP A 304 19.41 -5.23 10.14
C TRP A 304 19.26 -3.72 9.99
N LEU A 305 18.17 -3.25 9.40
CA LEU A 305 17.85 -1.81 9.37
C LEU A 305 17.56 -1.30 10.79
N PRO A 306 17.90 -0.06 11.14
CA PRO A 306 17.54 0.49 12.45
C PRO A 306 16.01 0.52 12.62
N LEU A 307 15.53 0.17 13.83
CA LEU A 307 14.16 0.51 14.20
C LEU A 307 14.10 2.01 14.44
N VAL A 308 13.06 2.66 13.92
CA VAL A 308 12.87 4.09 14.12
C VAL A 308 12.47 4.37 15.57
N VAL A 309 11.62 3.52 16.13
CA VAL A 309 11.16 3.56 17.52
C VAL A 309 11.15 2.16 18.12
N ILE A 310 11.27 2.08 19.44
CA ILE A 310 11.21 0.82 20.18
C ILE A 310 10.09 0.85 21.23
N PRO A 311 9.47 -0.30 21.54
CA PRO A 311 8.50 -0.38 22.63
C PRO A 311 9.20 -0.29 23.99
N PRO A 312 8.45 0.01 25.07
CA PRO A 312 8.96 -0.07 26.42
C PRO A 312 9.54 -1.45 26.73
N SER A 313 10.67 -1.51 27.44
CA SER A 313 11.35 -2.77 27.79
C SER A 313 11.87 -3.56 26.58
N TRP A 314 12.14 -2.86 25.48
CA TRP A 314 12.77 -3.45 24.30
C TRP A 314 14.07 -4.19 24.65
N ASN A 315 14.22 -5.37 24.04
CA ASN A 315 15.44 -6.15 24.13
C ASN A 315 15.82 -6.60 22.72
N THR A 316 17.11 -6.55 22.42
CA THR A 316 17.68 -7.02 21.15
C THR A 316 17.34 -8.47 20.81
N ARG A 317 17.07 -9.32 21.81
CA ARG A 317 16.59 -10.70 21.62
C ARG A 317 15.23 -10.78 20.92
N HIS A 318 14.42 -9.72 20.97
CA HIS A 318 13.12 -9.65 20.28
C HIS A 318 13.26 -9.23 18.82
N ARG A 319 14.48 -8.95 18.33
CA ARG A 319 14.69 -8.43 16.98
C ARG A 319 14.20 -9.38 15.88
N ASP A 320 14.41 -10.68 16.05
CA ASP A 320 14.01 -11.69 15.05
C ASP A 320 12.49 -11.86 14.95
N ALA A 321 11.74 -11.38 15.96
CA ALA A 321 10.28 -11.40 15.96
C ALA A 321 9.68 -10.17 15.25
N VAL A 322 10.47 -9.15 14.92
CA VAL A 322 9.99 -7.96 14.20
C VAL A 322 9.68 -8.33 12.76
N SER A 323 8.45 -8.03 12.33
CA SER A 323 8.04 -8.18 10.94
C SER A 323 8.17 -6.84 10.22
N SER A 324 8.91 -6.82 9.11
CA SER A 324 9.01 -5.66 8.23
C SER A 324 8.63 -6.04 6.81
N GLN A 325 7.78 -5.24 6.17
CA GLN A 325 7.27 -5.50 4.82
C GLN A 325 7.33 -4.24 3.97
N VAL A 326 7.74 -4.38 2.71
CA VAL A 326 7.66 -3.30 1.71
C VAL A 326 6.22 -3.21 1.22
N LEU A 327 5.63 -2.04 1.35
CA LEU A 327 4.24 -1.76 0.94
C LEU A 327 4.17 -1.00 -0.38
N GLN A 328 5.10 -0.13 -0.68
CA GLN A 328 5.04 0.65 -1.91
C GLN A 328 6.43 0.98 -2.41
N LYS A 329 6.61 0.98 -3.73
CA LYS A 329 7.83 1.41 -4.41
C LYS A 329 7.52 2.57 -5.35
N PHE A 330 8.25 3.67 -5.20
CA PHE A 330 8.18 4.81 -6.11
C PHE A 330 9.26 4.74 -7.18
N GLU A 331 10.50 4.49 -6.75
CA GLU A 331 11.69 4.34 -7.59
C GLU A 331 12.64 3.32 -6.96
N THR A 332 13.79 3.04 -7.57
CA THR A 332 14.74 2.05 -7.07
C THR A 332 15.18 2.30 -5.63
N ASP A 333 15.19 3.54 -5.16
CA ASP A 333 15.72 3.91 -3.85
C ASP A 333 14.69 4.64 -2.97
N ALA A 334 13.38 4.47 -3.24
CA ALA A 334 12.33 5.13 -2.46
C ALA A 334 11.12 4.22 -2.23
N TYR A 335 10.86 3.93 -0.96
CA TYR A 335 9.92 2.90 -0.52
C TYR A 335 9.06 3.37 0.65
N ILE A 336 7.86 2.80 0.76
CA ILE A 336 7.06 2.78 1.99
C ILE A 336 7.09 1.37 2.55
N MET A 337 7.31 1.28 3.85
CA MET A 337 7.38 0.06 4.61
C MET A 337 6.48 0.12 5.83
N VAL A 338 6.13 -1.05 6.35
CA VAL A 338 5.56 -1.20 7.69
C VAL A 338 6.48 -2.05 8.54
N SER A 339 6.61 -1.68 9.81
CA SER A 339 7.23 -2.51 10.83
C SER A 339 6.22 -2.82 11.92
N ASN A 340 6.17 -4.09 12.33
CA ASN A 340 5.37 -4.59 13.44
C ASN A 340 6.31 -5.23 14.46
N ILE A 341 6.36 -4.65 15.65
CA ILE A 341 7.15 -5.13 16.77
C ILE A 341 6.21 -5.84 17.76
N PRO A 342 6.34 -7.16 17.93
CA PRO A 342 5.45 -7.89 18.82
C PRO A 342 5.73 -7.58 20.29
N GLY A 343 4.66 -7.61 21.09
CA GLY A 343 4.67 -7.35 22.53
C GLY A 343 3.28 -7.59 23.12
N ALA A 344 3.09 -7.24 24.39
CA ALA A 344 1.74 -7.26 24.99
C ALA A 344 0.76 -6.33 24.24
N THR A 345 1.30 -5.25 23.69
CA THR A 345 0.69 -4.43 22.65
C THR A 345 1.70 -4.35 21.50
N HIS A 346 1.27 -4.70 20.29
CA HIS A 346 2.08 -4.63 19.09
C HIS A 346 2.38 -3.17 18.75
N LEU A 347 3.64 -2.77 18.74
CA LEU A 347 4.04 -1.43 18.29
C LEU A 347 4.21 -1.46 16.78
N ARG A 348 3.45 -0.62 16.06
CA ARG A 348 3.47 -0.53 14.60
C ARG A 348 3.77 0.87 14.12
N TYR A 349 4.38 0.95 12.95
CA TYR A 349 4.52 2.21 12.24
C TYR A 349 4.71 1.98 10.74
N LEU A 350 4.09 2.86 9.96
CA LEU A 350 4.44 3.09 8.57
C LEU A 350 5.67 3.99 8.54
N HIS A 351 6.59 3.72 7.63
CA HIS A 351 7.75 4.57 7.45
C HIS A 351 8.21 4.57 6.00
N LEU A 352 8.77 5.69 5.58
CA LEU A 352 9.50 5.77 4.32
C LEU A 352 10.91 5.25 4.52
N VAL A 353 11.50 4.75 3.45
CA VAL A 353 12.93 4.45 3.33
C VAL A 353 13.42 5.08 2.03
N ARG A 354 14.41 5.95 2.11
CA ARG A 354 15.01 6.61 0.95
C ARG A 354 16.52 6.52 0.98
N ARG A 355 17.12 6.05 -0.11
CA ARG A 355 18.56 6.20 -0.38
C ARG A 355 18.75 7.32 -1.39
N LEU A 356 19.73 8.18 -1.17
CA LEU A 356 20.00 9.31 -2.04
C LEU A 356 21.51 9.56 -2.15
N PRO A 357 22.15 9.08 -3.24
CA PRO A 357 23.50 9.47 -3.58
C PRO A 357 23.56 10.94 -3.95
N ARG A 358 24.55 11.65 -3.43
CA ARG A 358 24.80 13.07 -3.67
C ARG A 358 26.26 13.29 -4.02
N ARG A 359 26.50 14.40 -4.74
CA ARG A 359 27.83 14.94 -4.94
C ARG A 359 27.78 16.40 -4.52
N SER A 360 28.59 16.78 -3.54
CA SER A 360 28.67 18.16 -3.06
C SER A 360 29.43 19.04 -4.06
N PHE A 361 29.35 20.36 -3.88
CA PHE A 361 29.98 21.33 -4.75
C PHE A 361 31.51 21.21 -4.83
N ASP A 362 32.14 20.68 -3.77
CA ASP A 362 33.58 20.34 -3.73
C ASP A 362 33.91 19.04 -4.50
N GLY A 363 32.92 18.40 -5.13
CA GLY A 363 33.09 17.17 -5.92
C GLY A 363 33.06 15.88 -5.10
N ARG A 364 33.02 15.99 -3.77
CA ARG A 364 32.99 14.88 -2.83
C ARG A 364 31.67 14.11 -2.92
N ARG A 365 31.73 12.79 -2.88
CA ARG A 365 30.53 11.93 -2.91
C ARG A 365 30.00 11.71 -1.51
N SER A 366 28.68 11.63 -1.39
CA SER A 366 28.01 11.18 -0.17
C SER A 366 26.78 10.35 -0.51
N ILE A 367 26.34 9.51 0.41
CA ILE A 367 25.10 8.75 0.30
C ILE A 367 24.33 8.94 1.59
N THR A 368 23.06 9.31 1.46
CA THR A 368 22.14 9.49 2.58
C THR A 368 21.09 8.40 2.54
N TYR A 369 20.89 7.69 3.66
CA TYR A 369 19.79 6.76 3.87
C TYR A 369 18.89 7.32 4.96
N THR A 370 17.64 7.59 4.64
CA THR A 370 16.67 8.16 5.57
C THR A 370 15.53 7.19 5.79
N MET A 371 15.19 6.96 7.05
CA MET A 371 13.95 6.30 7.44
C MET A 371 13.13 7.27 8.30
N ALA A 372 11.86 7.48 7.99
CA ALA A 372 11.02 8.39 8.76
C ALA A 372 9.60 7.83 8.89
N ILE A 373 9.03 7.91 10.10
CA ILE A 373 7.64 7.50 10.33
C ILE A 373 6.71 8.38 9.52
N VAL A 374 5.74 7.72 8.89
CA VAL A 374 4.76 8.32 8.00
C VAL A 374 3.41 8.32 8.70
N ASP A 375 2.82 9.49 8.85
CA ASP A 375 1.44 9.66 9.31
C ASP A 375 0.65 10.43 8.24
N THR A 376 -0.07 9.70 7.38
CA THR A 376 -0.97 10.34 6.39
C THR A 376 -2.41 10.26 6.84
N CYS A 377 -3.17 11.31 6.51
CA CYS A 377 -4.58 11.39 6.87
C CYS A 377 -5.41 10.19 6.40
N ASP A 378 -5.13 9.63 5.22
CA ASP A 378 -5.83 8.44 4.70
C ASP A 378 -5.56 7.17 5.52
N ASN A 379 -4.29 6.94 5.87
CA ASN A 379 -3.92 5.79 6.71
C ASN A 379 -4.39 5.98 8.17
N ALA A 380 -4.32 7.20 8.71
CA ALA A 380 -4.87 7.53 10.02
C ALA A 380 -6.39 7.31 10.07
N ARG A 381 -7.13 7.75 9.05
CA ARG A 381 -8.58 7.49 8.93
C ARG A 381 -8.92 6.02 8.83
N SER A 382 -8.06 5.22 8.20
CA SER A 382 -8.25 3.76 8.10
C SER A 382 -8.17 3.10 9.46
N GLY A 383 -7.19 3.49 10.28
CA GLY A 383 -7.08 3.01 11.65
C GLY A 383 -8.31 3.36 12.51
N VAL A 384 -8.93 4.52 12.29
CA VAL A 384 -10.15 4.94 13.01
C VAL A 384 -11.41 4.23 12.51
N ALA A 385 -11.45 3.86 11.22
CA ALA A 385 -12.58 3.17 10.61
C ALA A 385 -12.61 1.66 10.89
N GLU A 386 -11.46 1.07 11.23
CA GLU A 386 -11.38 -0.32 11.71
C GLU A 386 -11.81 -0.42 13.18
N GLU A 387 -12.28 -1.59 13.60
CA GLU A 387 -12.61 -1.83 15.01
C GLU A 387 -11.36 -1.57 15.88
N PRO A 388 -11.50 -0.95 17.06
CA PRO A 388 -10.36 -0.67 17.92
C PRO A 388 -9.55 -1.93 18.22
N GLN A 389 -8.34 -2.00 17.67
CA GLN A 389 -7.38 -3.07 17.96
C GLN A 389 -6.67 -2.72 19.27
N LEU A 390 -7.24 -3.14 20.40
CA LEU A 390 -6.71 -2.85 21.75
C LEU A 390 -5.29 -3.38 21.97
N ASP A 391 -4.86 -4.33 21.14
CA ASP A 391 -3.56 -4.97 21.14
C ASP A 391 -2.56 -4.32 20.17
N VAL A 392 -2.89 -3.20 19.53
CA VAL A 392 -2.01 -2.50 18.58
C VAL A 392 -1.87 -1.02 18.93
N ASP A 393 -0.63 -0.55 19.00
CA ASP A 393 -0.28 0.86 19.18
C ASP A 393 0.48 1.36 17.93
N TRP A 394 0.09 2.52 17.42
CA TRP A 394 0.69 3.13 16.23
C TRP A 394 1.60 4.28 16.64
N ALA A 395 2.90 4.12 16.41
CA ALA A 395 3.84 5.21 16.61
C ALA A 395 3.65 6.28 15.53
N LYS A 396 3.68 7.54 15.95
CA LYS A 396 3.33 8.70 15.12
C LYS A 396 4.51 9.58 14.73
N GLY A 397 5.70 9.32 15.28
CA GLY A 397 6.84 10.22 15.06
C GLY A 397 8.18 9.58 15.39
N GLY A 398 9.16 9.94 14.57
CA GLY A 398 10.53 9.47 14.66
C GLY A 398 11.16 9.33 13.28
N SER A 399 12.47 9.43 13.24
CA SER A 399 13.27 9.26 12.03
C SER A 399 14.67 8.79 12.40
N ASN A 400 15.36 8.21 11.43
CA ASN A 400 16.79 8.03 11.50
C ASN A 400 17.40 8.34 10.13
N THR A 401 18.64 8.79 10.14
CA THR A 401 19.38 9.06 8.92
C THR A 401 20.82 8.61 9.08
N LEU A 402 21.30 7.86 8.10
CA LEU A 402 22.70 7.50 7.91
C LEU A 402 23.25 8.36 6.79
N ILE A 403 24.31 9.11 7.07
CA ILE A 403 25.05 9.89 6.09
C ILE A 403 26.45 9.30 6.01
N VAL A 404 26.86 8.95 4.80
CA VAL A 404 28.20 8.42 4.52
C VAL A 404 28.84 9.35 3.52
N THR A 405 29.95 9.97 3.93
CA THR A 405 30.62 11.01 3.14
C THR A 405 32.04 10.55 2.83
N GLU A 406 32.41 10.55 1.56
CA GLU A 406 33.76 10.21 1.12
C GLU A 406 34.76 11.24 1.66
N VAL A 407 35.86 10.77 2.24
CA VAL A 407 36.99 11.63 2.62
C VAL A 407 38.09 11.48 1.58
N ASP A 408 38.43 10.23 1.26
CA ASP A 408 39.26 9.82 0.13
C ASP A 408 38.79 8.45 -0.39
N GLY A 409 39.56 7.81 -1.27
CA GLY A 409 39.16 6.55 -1.90
C GLY A 409 39.03 5.36 -0.94
N GLU A 410 39.62 5.42 0.25
CA GLU A 410 39.67 4.31 1.22
C GLU A 410 39.10 4.71 2.60
N THR A 411 38.63 5.93 2.76
CA THR A 411 38.10 6.42 4.03
C THR A 411 36.81 7.21 3.84
N VAL A 412 35.89 7.03 4.79
CA VAL A 412 34.60 7.73 4.83
C VAL A 412 34.32 8.26 6.23
N ASP A 413 33.62 9.38 6.29
CA ASP A 413 32.97 9.88 7.49
C ASP A 413 31.53 9.34 7.53
N VAL A 414 31.19 8.68 8.63
CA VAL A 414 29.88 8.08 8.88
C VAL A 414 29.19 8.84 9.98
N GLU A 415 27.95 9.22 9.74
CA GLU A 415 27.09 9.91 10.69
C GLU A 415 25.74 9.22 10.77
N PHE A 416 25.34 8.81 11.98
CA PHE A 416 23.98 8.40 12.26
C PHE A 416 23.29 9.48 13.08
N GLU A 417 22.12 9.89 12.64
CA GLU A 417 21.20 10.74 13.39
C GLU A 417 19.93 9.97 13.69
N PHE A 418 19.47 10.04 14.92
CA PHE A 418 18.25 9.37 15.37
C PHE A 418 17.36 10.35 16.10
N ILE A 419 16.06 10.28 15.81
CA ILE A 419 15.00 10.99 16.49
C ILE A 419 13.85 10.04 16.79
N ALA A 420 13.33 10.07 18.02
CA ALA A 420 12.14 9.31 18.39
C ALA A 420 11.23 10.12 19.30
N ALA A 421 9.92 10.09 19.00
CA ALA A 421 8.91 10.59 19.91
C ALA A 421 8.71 9.59 21.06
N CYS A 422 8.80 10.08 22.29
CA CYS A 422 8.76 9.30 23.52
C CYS A 422 7.68 9.85 24.46
N ARG A 423 6.98 8.96 25.18
CA ARG A 423 5.93 9.35 26.13
C ARG A 423 6.46 9.74 27.51
N ASP A 424 7.63 9.24 27.89
CA ASP A 424 8.21 9.38 29.22
C ASP A 424 9.76 9.41 29.15
N GLN A 425 10.41 9.73 30.28
CA GLN A 425 11.88 9.84 30.35
C GLN A 425 12.55 8.48 30.21
N LEU A 426 11.95 7.43 30.77
CA LEU A 426 12.51 6.09 30.76
C LEU A 426 12.65 5.59 29.32
N LEU A 427 11.64 5.86 28.48
CA LEU A 427 11.67 5.48 27.08
C LEU A 427 12.72 6.28 26.29
N VAL A 428 12.96 7.56 26.63
CA VAL A 428 14.07 8.35 26.06
C VAL A 428 15.41 7.69 26.35
N GLU A 429 15.66 7.31 27.61
CA GLU A 429 16.90 6.64 28.02
C GLU A 429 17.07 5.27 27.34
N GLN A 430 15.99 4.51 27.20
CA GLN A 430 15.98 3.24 26.47
C GLN A 430 16.34 3.42 24.99
N HIS A 431 15.87 4.49 24.34
CA HIS A 431 16.23 4.79 22.95
C HIS A 431 17.74 5.08 22.82
N TYR A 432 18.33 5.86 23.72
CA TYR A 432 19.78 6.10 23.70
C TYR A 432 20.59 4.81 23.82
N VAL A 433 20.20 3.92 24.74
CA VAL A 433 20.85 2.60 24.89
C VAL A 433 20.69 1.77 23.63
N TYR A 434 19.48 1.73 23.04
CA TYR A 434 19.22 0.99 21.82
C TYR A 434 20.06 1.51 20.63
N TRP A 435 20.11 2.82 20.41
CA TRP A 435 20.88 3.42 19.33
C TRP A 435 22.38 3.17 19.48
N ALA A 436 22.91 3.33 20.70
CA ALA A 436 24.29 2.98 21.02
C ALA A 436 24.57 1.49 20.70
N GLN A 437 23.72 0.57 21.16
CA GLN A 437 23.87 -0.85 20.84
C GLN A 437 23.73 -1.16 19.34
N PHE A 438 22.91 -0.40 18.61
CA PHE A 438 22.73 -0.55 17.18
C PHE A 438 24.00 -0.13 16.43
N VAL A 439 24.51 1.09 16.65
CA VAL A 439 25.68 1.59 15.91
C VAL A 439 26.94 0.76 16.20
N CYS A 440 27.10 0.25 17.42
CA CYS A 440 28.22 -0.64 17.76
C CYS A 440 28.13 -1.97 16.99
N ARG A 441 26.98 -2.64 16.99
CA ARG A 441 26.77 -3.88 16.22
C ARG A 441 26.86 -3.68 14.72
N TRP A 442 26.43 -2.52 14.24
CA TRP A 442 26.56 -2.16 12.84
C TRP A 442 28.04 -1.94 12.46
N SER A 443 28.83 -1.30 13.34
CA SER A 443 30.27 -1.13 13.11
C SER A 443 31.05 -2.45 13.07
N GLU A 444 30.68 -3.45 13.88
CA GLU A 444 31.28 -4.79 13.84
C GLU A 444 31.15 -5.47 12.47
N ARG A 445 30.22 -5.02 11.63
CA ARG A 445 29.99 -5.58 10.28
C ARG A 445 30.78 -4.87 9.19
N ILE A 446 31.07 -3.58 9.40
CA ILE A 446 31.90 -2.78 8.49
C ILE A 446 33.37 -3.06 8.76
N PHE A 447 33.72 -3.21 10.03
CA PHE A 447 35.02 -3.63 10.47
C PHE A 447 34.87 -5.00 11.11
N PRO A 448 34.71 -6.08 10.32
CA PRO A 448 34.87 -7.41 10.89
C PRO A 448 36.23 -7.39 11.59
N PRO A 449 36.28 -7.73 12.90
CA PRO A 449 37.52 -7.64 13.64
C PRO A 449 38.55 -8.43 12.86
N LYS A 450 39.66 -7.77 12.48
CA LYS A 450 40.87 -8.47 12.03
C LYS A 450 41.34 -9.25 13.26
N LEU A 451 40.74 -10.42 13.48
CA LEU A 451 41.31 -11.42 14.35
C LEU A 451 42.72 -11.64 13.78
N LEU A 452 43.70 -11.30 14.61
CA LEU A 452 45.13 -11.39 14.30
C LEU A 452 45.40 -12.73 13.60
N ASN A 453 45.65 -12.69 12.29
CA ASN A 453 46.28 -13.79 11.56
C ASN A 453 47.78 -13.67 11.69
#